data_AF-A0A7C6V644-F1
#
_entry.id   AF-A0A7C6V644-F1
#
_cell.length_a   1.000
_cell.length_b   1.000
_cell.length_c   1.000
_cell.angle_alpha   90.00
_cell.angle_beta   90.00
_cell.angle_gamma   90.00
#
_symmetry.space_group_name_H-M   'P 1'
#
loop_
_entity.id
_entity.type
_entity.pdbx_description
1 polymer ?
#
loop_
_entity_poly.entity_id
_entity_poly.type
_entity_poly.pdbx_seq_one_letter_code
_entity_poly.pdbx_strand_id
1 'polypeptide(L)'
;MTTRISFGTDGWRGILARDFTFDNVALVARAVAGYIRTHGLAERGVVVGYDNRFLSDQLAENVAGVFTARGIPVYLTARATPTPVTAFAIKEHRAGGAVMLTASHNPPEYNGFKFIPEYAGPALPHITREIEENIRRLQEAEKTAGEGGAISWGDFAREEAVEWPAGEGTAG
;
A
#
# COMPACT_ATOMS: atom_id res chain seq x y z
N MET A 1 -8.94 15.54 -11.48
CA MET A 1 -9.80 15.37 -10.29
C MET A 1 -9.13 14.36 -9.37
N THR A 2 -9.04 14.64 -8.07
CA THR A 2 -8.47 13.71 -7.08
C THR A 2 -9.42 12.53 -6.87
N THR A 3 -8.95 11.29 -7.06
CA THR A 3 -9.78 10.11 -6.79
C THR A 3 -10.00 9.97 -5.28
N ARG A 4 -11.27 9.78 -4.89
CA ARG A 4 -11.64 9.53 -3.49
C ARG A 4 -11.36 8.06 -3.16
N ILE A 5 -10.32 7.81 -2.38
CA ILE A 5 -9.97 6.47 -1.88
C ILE A 5 -10.43 6.36 -0.43
N SER A 6 -11.20 5.31 -0.12
CA SER A 6 -11.60 5.00 1.24
C SER A 6 -11.59 3.49 1.49
N PHE A 7 -11.11 3.12 2.66
CA PHE A 7 -11.00 1.75 3.14
C PHE A 7 -12.26 1.36 3.89
N GLY A 8 -12.96 0.37 3.36
CA GLY A 8 -14.01 -0.33 4.12
C GLY A 8 -13.40 -1.32 5.11
N THR A 9 -14.25 -2.17 5.69
CA THR A 9 -13.86 -3.22 6.65
C THR A 9 -12.76 -4.16 6.15
N ASP A 10 -12.65 -4.31 4.82
CA ASP A 10 -11.82 -5.32 4.18
C ASP A 10 -11.07 -4.72 2.97
N GLY A 11 -10.52 -3.52 3.16
CA GLY A 11 -9.72 -2.80 2.18
C GLY A 11 -10.47 -1.77 1.36
N TRP A 12 -9.77 -1.17 0.40
CA TRP A 12 -10.35 -0.30 -0.63
C TRP A 12 -10.78 -1.13 -1.85
N ARG A 13 -11.93 -0.80 -2.43
CA ARG A 13 -12.43 -1.40 -3.68
C ARG A 13 -12.75 -0.31 -4.69
N GLY A 14 -12.49 -0.60 -5.97
CA GLY A 14 -12.79 0.33 -7.07
C GLY A 14 -13.03 -0.42 -8.37
N ILE A 15 -13.71 0.24 -9.33
CA ILE A 15 -13.84 -0.31 -10.67
C ILE A 15 -12.53 -0.12 -11.42
N LEU A 16 -12.02 -1.20 -12.01
CA LEU A 16 -10.78 -1.20 -12.77
C LEU A 16 -10.82 -0.14 -13.88
N ALA A 17 -9.69 0.52 -14.13
CA ALA A 17 -9.52 1.60 -15.11
C ALA A 17 -10.33 2.89 -14.87
N ARG A 18 -11.31 2.90 -13.95
CA ARG A 18 -12.03 4.11 -13.52
C ARG A 18 -11.52 4.63 -12.19
N ASP A 19 -11.62 3.80 -11.16
CA ASP A 19 -11.26 4.14 -9.78
C ASP A 19 -9.96 3.42 -9.40
N PHE A 20 -9.83 2.14 -9.79
CA PHE A 20 -8.69 1.28 -9.52
C PHE A 20 -7.71 1.31 -10.70
N THR A 21 -6.97 2.41 -10.82
CA THR A 21 -5.93 2.63 -11.84
C THR A 21 -4.54 2.31 -11.27
N PHE A 22 -3.54 2.14 -12.14
CA PHE A 22 -2.15 1.95 -11.70
C PHE A 22 -1.67 3.09 -10.79
N ASP A 23 -1.98 4.35 -11.14
CA ASP A 23 -1.58 5.52 -10.34
C ASP A 23 -2.23 5.53 -8.96
N ASN A 24 -3.53 5.21 -8.89
CA ASN A 24 -4.23 5.16 -7.61
C ASN A 24 -3.75 4.01 -6.74
N VAL A 25 -3.49 2.84 -7.33
CA VAL A 25 -2.91 1.69 -6.61
C VAL A 25 -1.50 2.02 -6.11
N ALA A 26 -0.69 2.69 -6.92
CA ALA A 26 0.64 3.16 -6.51
C ALA A 26 0.53 4.18 -5.36
N LEU A 27 -0.42 5.12 -5.41
CA LEU A 27 -0.70 6.06 -4.32
C LEU A 27 -1.05 5.34 -3.01
N VAL A 28 -1.93 4.34 -3.06
CA VAL A 28 -2.26 3.53 -1.87
C VAL A 28 -1.05 2.75 -1.37
N ALA A 29 -0.28 2.12 -2.25
CA ALA A 29 0.95 1.42 -1.88
C ALA A 29 1.97 2.35 -1.21
N ARG A 30 2.12 3.59 -1.69
CA ARG A 30 2.97 4.62 -1.05
C ARG A 30 2.49 4.96 0.36
N ALA A 31 1.19 5.08 0.56
CA ALA A 31 0.61 5.35 1.87
C ALA A 31 0.83 4.19 2.85
N VAL A 32 0.71 2.95 2.38
CA VAL A 32 1.02 1.74 3.17
C VAL A 32 2.52 1.65 3.46
N ALA A 33 3.39 1.98 2.50
CA ALA A 33 4.83 2.06 2.73
C ALA A 33 5.20 3.09 3.81
N GLY A 34 4.49 4.23 3.83
CA GLY A 34 4.58 5.21 4.92
C GLY A 34 4.28 4.56 6.27
N TYR A 35 3.09 3.95 6.41
CA TYR A 35 2.69 3.22 7.61
C TYR A 35 3.74 2.16 8.05
N ILE A 36 4.22 1.32 7.12
CA ILE A 36 5.22 0.31 7.45
C ILE A 36 6.52 0.94 8.00
N ARG A 37 6.95 2.09 7.47
CA ARG A 37 8.16 2.78 7.92
C ARG A 37 7.99 3.41 9.30
N THR A 38 6.91 4.15 9.49
CA THR A 38 6.46 4.72 10.76
C THR A 38 6.54 3.75 11.92
N HIS A 39 6.03 2.54 11.71
CA HIS A 39 5.89 1.53 12.73
C HIS A 39 7.15 0.66 12.89
N GLY A 40 8.26 1.03 12.24
CA GLY A 40 9.54 0.31 12.35
C GLY A 40 9.52 -1.07 11.68
N LEU A 41 8.63 -1.28 10.71
CA LEU A 41 8.39 -2.59 10.07
C LEU A 41 9.10 -2.73 8.71
N ALA A 42 9.79 -1.70 8.23
CA ALA A 42 10.36 -1.64 6.88
C ALA A 42 11.34 -2.79 6.57
N GLU A 43 12.30 -3.06 7.48
CA GLU A 43 13.31 -4.10 7.30
C GLU A 43 12.72 -5.52 7.28
N ARG A 44 11.50 -5.69 7.82
CA ARG A 44 10.78 -6.97 7.78
C ARG A 44 10.21 -7.28 6.40
N GLY A 45 10.13 -6.27 5.52
CA GLY A 45 9.52 -6.38 4.20
C GLY A 45 8.00 -6.55 4.22
N VAL A 46 7.43 -6.71 3.04
CA VAL A 46 5.98 -6.86 2.83
C VAL A 46 5.70 -8.00 1.87
N VAL A 47 4.68 -8.81 2.18
CA VAL A 47 4.19 -9.83 1.23
C VAL A 47 3.23 -9.16 0.26
N VAL A 48 3.33 -9.45 -1.04
CA VAL A 48 2.36 -8.98 -2.03
C VAL A 48 1.74 -10.18 -2.72
N GLY A 49 0.43 -10.33 -2.55
CA GLY A 49 -0.38 -11.37 -3.17
C GLY A 49 -1.53 -10.81 -3.98
N TYR A 50 -2.10 -11.63 -4.86
CA TYR A 50 -3.18 -11.22 -5.75
C TYR A 50 -4.06 -12.41 -6.16
N ASP A 51 -5.30 -12.15 -6.57
CA ASP A 51 -6.24 -13.15 -7.10
C ASP A 51 -6.29 -13.16 -8.65
N ASN A 52 -7.16 -13.99 -9.24
CA ASN A 52 -7.28 -14.14 -10.71
C ASN A 52 -8.03 -13.00 -11.42
N ARG A 53 -8.23 -11.83 -10.79
CA ARG A 53 -8.88 -10.70 -11.47
C ARG A 53 -7.99 -10.15 -12.58
N PHE A 54 -8.63 -9.54 -13.58
CA PHE A 54 -7.92 -8.97 -14.72
C PHE A 54 -6.89 -7.92 -14.25
N LEU A 55 -5.66 -8.02 -14.75
CA LEU A 55 -4.48 -7.19 -14.41
C LEU A 55 -4.00 -7.26 -12.95
N SER A 56 -4.54 -8.15 -12.12
CA SER A 56 -4.11 -8.27 -10.72
C SER A 56 -2.63 -8.61 -10.57
N ASP A 57 -2.06 -9.36 -11.50
CA ASP A 57 -0.63 -9.68 -11.59
C ASP A 57 0.22 -8.44 -11.85
N GLN A 58 -0.12 -7.66 -12.88
CA GLN A 58 0.61 -6.44 -13.25
C GLN A 58 0.46 -5.35 -12.17
N LEU A 59 -0.70 -5.26 -11.53
CA LEU A 59 -0.93 -4.37 -10.41
C LEU A 59 -0.09 -4.80 -9.20
N ALA A 60 0.07 -6.10 -8.95
CA ALA A 60 0.93 -6.61 -7.89
C ALA A 60 2.41 -6.28 -8.13
N GLU A 61 2.89 -6.38 -9.38
CA GLU A 61 4.23 -5.96 -9.78
C GLU A 61 4.44 -4.44 -9.59
N ASN A 62 3.45 -3.62 -9.95
CA ASN A 62 3.47 -2.18 -9.70
C ASN A 62 3.59 -1.87 -8.20
N VAL A 63 2.76 -2.52 -7.38
CA VAL A 63 2.81 -2.39 -5.91
C VAL A 63 4.18 -2.79 -5.37
N ALA A 64 4.73 -3.92 -5.83
CA ALA A 64 6.06 -4.38 -5.44
C ALA A 64 7.13 -3.33 -5.78
N GLY A 65 7.07 -2.75 -6.98
CA GLY A 65 7.96 -1.66 -7.41
C GLY A 65 7.91 -0.42 -6.52
N VAL A 66 6.71 -0.05 -6.03
CA VAL A 66 6.55 1.09 -5.12
C VAL A 66 7.24 0.86 -3.78
N PHE A 67 7.15 -0.35 -3.23
CA PHE A 67 7.80 -0.72 -1.97
C PHE A 67 9.32 -0.83 -2.13
N THR A 68 9.80 -1.47 -3.18
CA THR A 68 11.25 -1.64 -3.43
C THR A 68 11.94 -0.31 -3.71
N ALA A 69 11.32 0.60 -4.47
CA ALA A 69 11.81 1.96 -4.67
C ALA A 69 11.92 2.76 -3.37
N ARG A 70 11.22 2.32 -2.32
CA ARG A 70 11.28 2.87 -0.96
C ARG A 70 12.12 2.01 -0.04
N GLY A 71 12.98 1.12 -0.54
CA GLY A 71 13.86 0.29 0.27
C GLY A 71 13.14 -0.68 1.22
N ILE A 72 11.90 -1.08 0.92
CA ILE A 72 11.17 -2.11 1.67
C ILE A 72 11.26 -3.42 0.87
N PRO A 73 11.84 -4.50 1.43
CA PRO A 73 11.89 -5.81 0.77
C PRO A 73 10.49 -6.33 0.44
N VAL A 74 10.33 -7.01 -0.69
CA VAL A 74 9.02 -7.53 -1.12
C VAL A 74 9.09 -9.04 -1.36
N TYR A 75 8.14 -9.76 -0.79
CA TYR A 75 7.86 -11.17 -1.09
C TYR A 75 6.64 -11.24 -1.99
N LEU A 76 6.84 -11.20 -3.31
CA LEU A 76 5.76 -11.28 -4.30
C LEU A 76 5.39 -12.75 -4.55
N THR A 77 4.10 -13.08 -4.50
CA THR A 77 3.63 -14.43 -4.82
C THR A 77 3.87 -14.77 -6.28
N ALA A 78 4.39 -15.96 -6.58
CA ALA A 78 4.70 -16.38 -7.95
C ALA A 78 3.49 -16.56 -8.88
N ARG A 79 2.28 -16.62 -8.32
CA ARG A 79 1.01 -16.76 -9.04
C ARG A 79 -0.14 -16.28 -8.17
N ALA A 80 -1.34 -16.23 -8.76
CA ALA A 80 -2.57 -15.95 -8.01
C ALA A 80 -2.69 -16.87 -6.78
N THR A 81 -2.91 -16.25 -5.62
CA THR A 81 -2.77 -16.87 -4.30
C THR A 81 -3.95 -16.47 -3.43
N PRO A 82 -4.61 -17.42 -2.72
CA PRO A 82 -5.72 -17.07 -1.83
C PRO A 82 -5.29 -16.14 -0.69
N THR A 83 -6.16 -15.21 -0.31
CA THR A 83 -5.98 -14.32 0.86
C THR A 83 -5.43 -15.01 2.11
N PRO A 84 -5.92 -16.18 2.56
CA PRO A 84 -5.37 -16.82 3.76
C PRO A 84 -3.91 -17.29 3.60
N VAL A 85 -3.48 -17.64 2.39
CA VAL A 85 -2.08 -18.01 2.12
C VAL A 85 -1.19 -16.75 2.16
N THR A 86 -1.65 -15.65 1.57
CA THR A 86 -0.98 -14.35 1.65
C THR A 86 -0.85 -13.87 3.11
N ALA A 87 -1.90 -14.02 3.91
CA ALA A 87 -1.86 -13.69 5.34
C ALA A 87 -0.91 -14.61 6.13
N PHE A 88 -0.95 -15.92 5.85
CA PHE A 88 -0.04 -16.89 6.47
C PHE A 88 1.44 -16.57 6.19
N ALA A 89 1.77 -16.16 4.96
CA ALA A 89 3.12 -15.81 4.55
C ALA A 89 3.74 -14.66 5.38
N ILE A 90 2.92 -13.81 6.01
CA ILE A 90 3.40 -12.79 6.96
C ILE A 90 4.12 -13.45 8.13
N LYS A 91 3.58 -14.55 8.67
CA LYS A 91 4.18 -15.27 9.80
C LYS A 91 5.41 -16.05 9.37
N GLU A 92 5.35 -16.70 8.21
CA GLU A 92 6.46 -17.46 7.63
C GLU A 92 7.71 -16.57 7.42
N HIS A 93 7.52 -15.41 6.79
CA HIS A 93 8.62 -14.48 6.49
C HIS A 93 8.88 -13.46 7.59
N ARG A 94 8.11 -13.50 8.69
CA ARG A 94 8.09 -12.45 9.73
C ARG A 94 7.91 -11.05 9.15
N ALA A 95 7.13 -10.91 8.08
CA ALA A 95 6.96 -9.66 7.35
C ALA A 95 6.26 -8.58 8.18
N GLY A 96 6.46 -7.32 7.80
CA GLY A 96 5.78 -6.14 8.38
C GLY A 96 4.31 -6.03 7.99
N GLY A 97 3.83 -6.90 7.12
CA GLY A 97 2.44 -7.00 6.69
C GLY A 97 2.35 -7.64 5.31
N ALA A 98 1.14 -7.61 4.74
CA ALA A 98 0.89 -7.99 3.37
C ALA A 98 -0.07 -7.03 2.67
N VAL A 99 0.09 -6.95 1.35
CA VAL A 99 -0.92 -6.41 0.44
C VAL A 99 -1.56 -7.58 -0.30
N MET A 100 -2.88 -7.60 -0.33
CA MET A 100 -3.65 -8.55 -1.13
C MET A 100 -4.53 -7.81 -2.14
N LEU A 101 -4.27 -8.02 -3.43
CA LEU A 101 -5.07 -7.49 -4.51
C LEU A 101 -6.24 -8.44 -4.82
N THR A 102 -7.43 -8.04 -4.40
CA THR A 102 -8.67 -8.81 -4.58
C THR A 102 -9.88 -7.95 -4.22
N ALA A 103 -10.96 -8.08 -4.99
CA ALA A 103 -12.29 -7.62 -4.57
C ALA A 103 -13.19 -8.75 -4.05
N SER A 104 -12.60 -9.91 -3.71
CA SER A 104 -13.31 -11.08 -3.16
C SER A 104 -14.49 -11.51 -4.05
N HIS A 105 -15.72 -11.36 -3.59
CA HIS A 105 -16.95 -11.74 -4.28
C HIS A 105 -17.60 -10.60 -5.08
N ASN A 106 -16.99 -9.42 -5.14
CA ASN A 106 -17.50 -8.34 -5.97
C ASN A 106 -17.53 -8.75 -7.46
N PRO A 107 -18.37 -8.09 -8.28
CA PRO A 107 -18.40 -8.28 -9.72
C PRO A 107 -17.00 -8.19 -10.39
N PRO A 108 -16.80 -8.80 -11.57
CA PRO A 108 -15.47 -8.94 -12.20
C PRO A 108 -14.81 -7.61 -12.57
N GLU A 109 -15.59 -6.55 -12.80
CA GLU A 109 -15.09 -5.20 -13.11
C GLU A 109 -14.43 -4.50 -11.90
N TYR A 110 -14.61 -5.04 -10.70
CA TYR A 110 -13.96 -4.52 -9.49
C TYR A 110 -12.59 -5.15 -9.29
N ASN A 111 -11.68 -4.36 -8.72
CA ASN A 111 -10.53 -4.88 -8.01
C ASN A 111 -10.44 -4.19 -6.62
N GLY A 112 -9.54 -4.67 -5.78
CA GLY A 112 -9.42 -4.17 -4.42
C GLY A 112 -8.02 -4.27 -3.88
N PHE A 113 -7.72 -3.42 -2.90
CA PHE A 113 -6.45 -3.35 -2.20
C PHE A 113 -6.72 -3.59 -0.71
N LYS A 114 -6.19 -4.69 -0.18
CA LYS A 114 -6.24 -4.99 1.25
C LYS A 114 -4.86 -4.86 1.86
N PHE A 115 -4.76 -4.17 2.99
CA PHE A 115 -3.59 -4.26 3.85
C PHE A 115 -3.89 -5.22 5.01
N ILE A 116 -2.99 -6.17 5.23
CA ILE A 116 -3.04 -7.17 6.29
C ILE A 116 -1.82 -6.91 7.18
N PRO A 117 -1.97 -6.37 8.41
CA PRO A 117 -0.83 -6.02 9.24
C PRO A 117 -0.02 -7.24 9.70
N GLU A 118 1.10 -6.99 10.35
CA GLU A 118 2.08 -7.98 10.85
C GLU A 118 1.49 -9.04 11.80
N TYR A 119 0.35 -8.75 12.44
CA TYR A 119 -0.40 -9.74 13.23
C TYR A 119 -1.17 -10.77 12.37
N ALA A 120 -1.20 -10.63 11.04
CA ALA A 120 -1.83 -11.51 10.06
C ALA A 120 -3.37 -11.60 10.16
N GLY A 121 -4.01 -10.54 10.64
CA GLY A 121 -5.46 -10.37 10.64
C GLY A 121 -5.90 -9.17 9.78
N PRO A 122 -7.20 -8.88 9.70
CA PRO A 122 -7.68 -7.68 9.02
C PRO A 122 -7.14 -6.42 9.69
N ALA A 123 -6.80 -5.39 8.91
CA ALA A 123 -6.41 -4.09 9.45
C ALA A 123 -7.53 -3.50 10.31
N LEU A 124 -7.21 -3.14 11.55
CA LEU A 124 -8.14 -2.51 12.46
C LEU A 124 -8.49 -1.08 12.00
N PRO A 125 -9.64 -0.52 12.43
CA PRO A 125 -10.07 0.81 11.97
C PRO A 125 -9.07 1.95 12.19
N HIS A 126 -8.21 1.89 13.21
CA HIS A 126 -7.18 2.90 13.40
C HIS A 126 -6.07 2.82 12.35
N ILE A 127 -5.70 1.60 11.93
CA ILE A 127 -4.70 1.35 10.88
C ILE A 127 -5.22 1.84 9.53
N THR A 128 -6.46 1.50 9.18
CA THR A 128 -7.03 1.94 7.90
C THR A 128 -7.20 3.46 7.85
N ARG A 129 -7.59 4.10 8.97
CA ARG A 129 -7.63 5.57 9.07
C ARG A 129 -6.26 6.21 8.88
N GLU A 130 -5.22 5.66 9.50
CA GLU A 130 -3.85 6.17 9.34
C GLU A 130 -3.37 6.06 7.89
N ILE A 131 -3.68 4.94 7.22
CA ILE A 131 -3.40 4.78 5.78
C ILE A 131 -4.16 5.81 4.95
N GLU A 132 -5.45 6.04 5.22
CA GLU A 132 -6.23 7.09 4.54
C GLU A 132 -5.67 8.50 4.78
N GLU A 133 -5.15 8.79 5.97
CA GLU A 133 -4.45 10.04 6.27
C GLU A 133 -3.15 10.18 5.48
N ASN A 134 -2.36 9.11 5.38
CA ASN A 134 -1.18 9.07 4.52
C ASN A 134 -1.55 9.35 3.05
N ILE A 135 -2.65 8.77 2.55
CA ILE A 135 -3.15 9.05 1.19
C ILE A 135 -3.48 10.52 1.03
N ARG A 136 -4.22 11.12 1.97
CA ARG A 136 -4.57 12.55 1.92
C ARG A 136 -3.33 13.44 1.89
N ARG A 137 -2.33 13.16 2.73
CA ARG A 137 -1.06 13.89 2.75
C ARG A 137 -0.33 13.82 1.41
N LEU A 138 -0.24 12.63 0.82
CA LEU A 138 0.40 12.43 -0.48
C LEU A 138 -0.33 13.18 -1.61
N GLN A 139 -1.66 13.14 -1.62
CA GLN A 139 -2.46 13.87 -2.61
C GLN A 139 -2.30 15.38 -2.50
N GLU A 140 -2.15 15.91 -1.29
CA GLU A 140 -1.93 17.34 -1.09
C GLU A 140 -0.53 17.76 -1.55
N ALA A 141 0.50 16.98 -1.23
CA ALA A 141 1.86 17.21 -1.70
C ALA A 141 1.96 17.20 -3.24
N GLU A 142 1.24 16.30 -3.92
CA GLU A 142 1.20 16.25 -5.39
C GLU A 142 0.55 17.49 -6.01
N LYS A 143 -0.48 18.08 -5.38
CA LYS A 143 -1.08 19.34 -5.85
C LYS A 143 -0.10 20.50 -5.72
N THR A 144 0.54 20.64 -4.56
CA THR A 144 1.52 21.70 -4.32
C THR A 144 2.69 21.60 -5.28
N ALA A 145 3.17 20.38 -5.58
CA ALA A 145 4.23 20.15 -6.57
C ALA A 145 3.76 20.48 -8.01
N GLY A 146 2.51 20.18 -8.36
CA GLY A 146 1.94 20.46 -9.68
C GLY A 146 1.69 21.96 -9.95
N GLU A 147 1.48 22.76 -8.91
CA GLU A 147 1.30 24.22 -9.01
C GLU A 147 2.64 24.99 -9.10
N GLY A 148 3.77 24.34 -8.80
CA GLY A 148 5.12 24.94 -8.75
C GLY A 148 5.95 24.92 -10.05
N GLY A 149 5.48 24.31 -11.14
CA GLY A 149 6.22 24.23 -12.42
C GLY A 149 7.33 23.17 -12.43
N ALA A 150 7.56 22.59 -13.61
CA ALA A 150 8.39 21.42 -13.90
C ALA A 150 9.66 21.24 -13.01
N ILE A 151 9.64 20.22 -12.16
CA ILE A 151 10.84 19.69 -11.50
C ILE A 151 11.39 18.56 -12.39
N SER A 152 12.68 18.64 -12.68
CA SER A 152 13.43 17.67 -13.49
C SER A 152 13.61 16.37 -12.71
N TRP A 153 13.58 15.23 -13.41
CA TRP A 153 13.83 13.89 -12.83
C TRP A 153 15.19 13.74 -12.11
N GLY A 154 16.07 14.74 -12.18
CA GLY A 154 17.34 14.79 -11.46
C GLY A 154 17.26 15.16 -9.97
N ASP A 155 16.12 15.67 -9.49
CA ASP A 155 16.04 16.25 -8.13
C ASP A 155 15.57 15.25 -7.04
N PHE A 156 15.12 14.04 -7.40
CA PHE A 156 14.70 13.03 -6.42
C PHE A 156 15.84 12.27 -5.73
N ALA A 157 17.10 12.50 -6.12
CA ALA A 157 18.24 11.79 -5.54
C ALA A 157 18.77 12.43 -4.25
N ARG A 158 18.30 13.61 -3.83
CA ARG A 158 18.74 14.28 -2.60
C ARG A 158 17.63 15.15 -2.04
N GLU A 159 16.99 14.68 -0.98
CA GLU A 159 16.45 15.44 0.17
C GLU A 159 15.53 14.48 0.93
N GLU A 160 16.02 13.90 2.01
CA GLU A 160 16.05 14.43 3.38
C GLU A 160 14.98 13.70 4.18
N ALA A 161 15.41 13.20 5.33
CA ALA A 161 14.58 12.43 6.23
C ALA A 161 13.34 13.24 6.57
N VAL A 162 12.18 12.80 6.07
CA VAL A 162 10.91 13.09 6.74
C VAL A 162 11.07 12.46 8.12
N GLU A 163 11.41 13.27 9.12
CA GLU A 163 11.40 12.85 10.51
C GLU A 163 9.98 12.39 10.82
N TRP A 164 9.84 11.08 10.92
CA TRP A 164 8.60 10.47 11.35
C TRP A 164 8.48 10.70 12.86
N PRO A 165 7.38 11.30 13.38
CA PRO A 165 7.22 11.49 14.81
C PRO A 165 7.26 10.12 15.50
N ALA A 166 8.28 9.90 16.32
CA ALA A 166 8.41 8.71 17.13
C ALA A 166 7.17 8.60 18.03
N GLY A 167 6.40 7.53 17.87
CA GLY A 167 5.30 7.23 18.77
C GLY A 167 5.84 7.12 20.20
N GLU A 168 5.29 7.92 21.11
CA GLU A 168 5.56 7.81 22.54
C GLU A 168 5.07 6.44 23.03
N GLY A 169 5.99 5.48 23.06
CA GLY A 169 5.82 4.24 23.79
C GLY A 169 5.91 4.55 25.28
N THR A 170 4.77 4.62 25.96
CA THR A 170 4.72 4.49 27.41
C THR A 170 5.06 3.05 27.78
N ALA A 171 6.30 2.84 28.21
CA ALA A 171 6.68 1.65 28.95
C ALA A 171 5.98 1.68 30.32
N GLY A 172 5.19 0.65 30.61
CA GLY A 172 4.59 0.33 31.89
C GLY A 172 4.40 -1.17 32.01
#